data_AF-A0A222E1D9-F1
#
_entry.id   AF-A0A222E1D9-F1
#
_cell.length_a   1.000
_cell.length_b   1.000
_cell.length_c   1.000
_cell.angle_alpha   90.00
_cell.angle_beta   90.00
_cell.angle_gamma   90.00
#
_symmetry.space_group_name_H-M   'P 1'
#
loop_
_entity.id
_entity.type
_entity.pdbx_description
1 polymer ?
#
loop_
_entity_poly.entity_id
_entity_poly.type
_entity_poly.pdbx_seq_one_letter_code
_entity_poly.pdbx_strand_id
1 'polypeptide(L)'
;MTQWSRETPEFPEILYPHLFSKDAHGYLKRSSPWTNLGETPSGVAQYFLVATGNSVPQRVFMTERNPIKLDWFFEAVSLSEKEKISVSQLSQYIKGLNLLIGEERYMMLEKILNDSLKLRASSRILLAFARASYPVRSKINGWRGFLADVSAKLESEGKDSRKLLKGMI
;
A
#
# COMPACT_ATOMS: atom_id res chain seq x y z
N MET A 1 -9.43 24.55 -52.19
CA MET A 1 -10.65 24.86 -51.42
C MET A 1 -11.23 23.54 -50.95
N THR A 2 -11.04 23.21 -49.67
CA THR A 2 -11.54 21.96 -49.07
C THR A 2 -12.10 22.31 -47.70
N GLN A 3 -13.42 22.32 -47.58
CA GLN A 3 -14.15 22.56 -46.33
C GLN A 3 -14.02 21.34 -45.42
N TRP A 4 -13.53 21.56 -44.20
CA TRP A 4 -13.59 20.58 -43.11
C TRP A 4 -14.85 20.85 -42.28
N SER A 5 -15.83 19.95 -42.37
CA SER A 5 -16.97 19.92 -41.45
C SER A 5 -16.51 19.41 -40.09
N ARG A 6 -16.80 20.16 -39.02
CA ARG A 6 -16.60 19.73 -37.63
C ARG A 6 -17.84 18.99 -37.18
N GLU A 7 -17.77 17.67 -37.07
CA GLU A 7 -18.74 16.89 -36.32
C GLU A 7 -18.44 17.02 -34.83
N THR A 8 -19.35 17.65 -34.09
CA THR A 8 -19.38 17.67 -32.63
C THR A 8 -19.79 16.30 -32.10
N PRO A 9 -19.05 15.69 -31.14
CA PRO A 9 -19.55 14.51 -30.45
C PRO A 9 -20.72 14.90 -29.54
N GLU A 10 -21.87 14.25 -29.75
CA GLU A 10 -23.01 14.31 -28.86
C GLU A 10 -22.62 13.73 -27.49
N PHE A 11 -22.69 14.55 -26.44
CA PHE A 11 -22.55 14.10 -25.07
C PHE A 11 -23.85 13.39 -24.64
N PRO A 12 -23.79 12.21 -24.01
CA PRO A 12 -24.98 11.56 -23.48
C PRO A 12 -25.59 12.42 -22.35
N GLU A 13 -26.91 12.53 -22.38
CA GLU A 13 -27.75 13.27 -21.45
C GLU A 13 -27.40 12.98 -19.98
N ILE A 14 -27.37 14.06 -19.21
CA ILE A 14 -27.06 14.09 -17.78
C ILE A 14 -28.15 13.32 -17.02
N LEU A 15 -27.86 12.08 -16.66
CA LEU A 15 -28.47 11.44 -15.49
C LEU A 15 -28.03 12.24 -14.25
N TYR A 16 -28.93 12.47 -13.28
CA TYR A 16 -28.75 13.22 -12.02
C TYR A 16 -29.05 14.75 -12.04
N PRO A 17 -30.34 15.15 -12.23
CA PRO A 17 -30.75 16.56 -12.12
C PRO A 17 -30.74 17.14 -10.70
N HIS A 18 -30.51 16.34 -9.65
CA HIS A 18 -30.59 16.79 -8.25
C HIS A 18 -29.26 17.29 -7.66
N LEU A 19 -28.15 17.26 -8.41
CA LEU A 19 -26.81 17.62 -7.90
C LEU A 19 -26.36 19.05 -8.25
N PHE A 20 -27.25 19.88 -8.79
CA PHE A 20 -26.94 21.26 -9.15
C PHE A 20 -27.98 22.23 -8.61
N SER A 21 -27.53 23.21 -7.83
CA SER A 21 -28.33 24.38 -7.47
C SER A 21 -27.79 25.60 -8.19
N LYS A 22 -28.68 26.44 -8.72
CA LYS A 22 -28.33 27.75 -9.26
C LYS A 22 -28.13 28.73 -8.10
N ASP A 23 -27.15 29.61 -8.19
CA ASP A 23 -27.06 30.76 -7.29
C ASP A 23 -27.99 31.89 -7.74
N ALA A 24 -28.09 32.95 -6.91
CA ALA A 24 -28.95 34.10 -7.17
C ALA A 24 -28.60 34.91 -8.45
N HIS A 25 -27.47 34.58 -9.10
CA HIS A 25 -27.04 35.19 -10.35
C HIS A 25 -27.08 34.23 -11.55
N GLY A 26 -27.63 33.02 -11.36
CA GLY A 26 -27.91 32.07 -12.44
C GLY A 26 -26.75 31.18 -12.86
N TYR A 27 -25.63 31.18 -12.14
CA TYR A 27 -24.49 30.30 -12.44
C TYR A 27 -24.65 28.93 -11.76
N LEU A 28 -24.24 27.87 -12.47
CA LEU A 28 -24.22 26.49 -11.94
C LEU A 28 -23.03 26.32 -11.00
N LYS A 29 -23.30 26.23 -9.69
CA LYS A 29 -22.27 25.94 -8.70
C LYS A 29 -22.24 24.45 -8.41
N ARG A 30 -21.09 23.81 -8.61
CA ARG A 30 -20.85 22.42 -8.19
C ARG A 30 -20.83 22.40 -6.67
N SER A 31 -21.81 21.78 -6.02
CA SER A 31 -21.75 21.52 -4.58
C SER A 31 -20.59 20.58 -4.32
N SER A 32 -19.57 21.06 -3.61
CA SER A 32 -18.48 20.20 -3.15
C SER A 32 -19.06 19.24 -2.10
N PRO A 33 -18.89 17.92 -2.22
CA PRO A 33 -19.47 16.97 -1.27
C PRO A 33 -18.64 16.86 0.03
N TRP A 34 -17.71 17.79 0.27
CA TRP A 34 -16.78 17.76 1.40
C TRP A 34 -17.00 18.97 2.29
N THR A 35 -18.15 19.06 2.95
CA THR A 35 -18.22 19.79 4.21
C THR A 35 -19.41 19.31 5.03
N ASN A 36 -19.09 18.78 6.22
CA ASN A 36 -19.97 18.37 7.31
C ASN A 36 -20.65 17.00 7.19
N LEU A 37 -19.90 15.95 7.50
CA LEU A 37 -20.44 14.81 8.25
C LEU A 37 -19.63 14.69 9.52
N GLY A 38 -20.28 14.99 10.64
CA GLY A 38 -19.73 14.84 11.96
C GLY A 38 -19.26 13.42 12.22
N GLU A 39 -18.40 13.34 13.22
CA GLU A 39 -18.02 12.11 13.92
C GLU A 39 -19.21 11.15 14.02
N THR A 40 -19.14 10.03 13.31
CA THR A 40 -19.92 8.85 13.65
C THR A 40 -18.95 7.84 14.26
N PRO A 41 -19.10 7.50 15.55
CA PRO A 41 -18.36 6.39 16.12
C PRO A 41 -18.97 5.08 15.61
N SER A 42 -18.11 4.13 15.27
CA SER A 42 -18.39 2.71 14.97
C SER A 42 -18.97 2.35 13.59
N GLY A 43 -18.13 1.70 12.78
CA GLY A 43 -18.43 0.44 12.08
C GLY A 43 -19.74 0.30 11.29
N VAL A 44 -20.05 1.19 10.35
CA VAL A 44 -21.18 1.00 9.43
C VAL A 44 -20.69 0.68 8.03
N ALA A 45 -20.86 -0.59 7.63
CA ALA A 45 -20.66 -1.06 6.27
C ALA A 45 -21.51 -0.24 5.27
N GLN A 46 -20.88 0.27 4.21
CA GLN A 46 -21.60 0.93 3.12
C GLN A 46 -22.22 -0.13 2.18
N TYR A 47 -23.55 -0.10 2.02
CA TYR A 47 -24.28 -0.98 1.12
C TYR A 47 -24.61 -0.24 -0.18
N PHE A 48 -24.14 -0.76 -1.33
CA PHE A 48 -24.66 -0.37 -2.65
C PHE A 48 -25.52 -1.51 -3.20
N LEU A 49 -26.79 -1.23 -3.49
CA LEU A 49 -27.68 -2.15 -4.19
C LEU A 49 -27.49 -1.96 -5.70
N VAL A 50 -26.82 -2.91 -6.35
CA VAL A 50 -26.77 -2.98 -7.82
C VAL A 50 -27.96 -3.81 -8.28
N ALA A 51 -29.01 -3.15 -8.77
CA ALA A 51 -30.13 -3.81 -9.41
C ALA A 51 -29.75 -4.15 -10.86
N THR A 52 -29.41 -5.40 -11.13
CA THR A 52 -29.42 -5.95 -12.50
C THR A 52 -30.68 -6.81 -12.65
N GLY A 53 -31.44 -6.53 -13.72
CA GLY A 53 -32.68 -7.26 -14.01
C GLY A 53 -32.41 -8.77 -14.06
N ASN A 54 -33.20 -9.53 -13.30
CA ASN A 54 -33.27 -11.00 -13.26
C ASN A 54 -32.14 -11.79 -12.60
N SER A 55 -31.40 -11.23 -11.64
CA SER A 55 -30.51 -12.03 -10.78
C SER A 55 -30.76 -11.75 -9.31
N VAL A 56 -30.96 -12.81 -8.52
CA VAL A 56 -31.02 -12.76 -7.05
C VAL A 56 -29.89 -11.85 -6.55
N PRO A 57 -30.15 -10.82 -5.72
CA PRO A 57 -29.13 -9.90 -5.27
C PRO A 57 -28.06 -10.68 -4.51
N GLN A 58 -26.93 -10.95 -5.17
CA GLN A 58 -25.77 -11.52 -4.51
C GLN A 58 -25.21 -10.43 -3.60
N ARG A 59 -25.25 -10.66 -2.30
CA ARG A 59 -24.50 -9.86 -1.32
C ARG A 59 -23.03 -10.05 -1.63
N VAL A 60 -22.46 -9.12 -2.39
CA VAL A 60 -21.01 -9.02 -2.54
C VAL A 60 -20.50 -8.51 -1.20
N PHE A 61 -20.03 -9.42 -0.36
CA PHE A 61 -19.28 -9.06 0.85
C PHE A 61 -17.97 -8.41 0.37
N MET A 62 -17.96 -7.09 0.24
CA MET A 62 -16.71 -6.35 0.23
C MET A 62 -16.14 -6.50 1.64
N THR A 63 -15.29 -7.50 1.83
CA THR A 63 -14.51 -7.62 3.06
C THR A 63 -13.69 -6.34 3.15
N GLU A 64 -14.08 -5.45 4.06
CA GLU A 64 -13.29 -4.26 4.40
C GLU A 64 -11.90 -4.78 4.78
N ARG A 65 -10.94 -4.63 3.85
CA ARG A 65 -9.55 -4.92 4.16
C ARG A 65 -9.15 -3.87 5.16
N ASN A 66 -9.11 -4.24 6.44
CA ASN A 66 -8.60 -3.38 7.50
C ASN A 66 -7.30 -2.74 7.03
N PRO A 67 -7.19 -1.40 7.11
CA PRO A 67 -5.97 -0.71 6.71
C PRO A 67 -4.84 -1.20 7.60
N ILE A 68 -3.80 -1.76 6.98
CA ILE A 68 -2.62 -2.18 7.72
C ILE A 68 -1.85 -0.94 8.15
N LYS A 69 -1.58 -0.87 9.45
CA LYS A 69 -0.69 0.15 10.00
C LYS A 69 0.76 -0.22 9.70
N LEU A 70 1.47 0.70 9.07
CA LEU A 70 2.88 0.56 8.69
C LEU A 70 3.82 1.41 9.56
N ASP A 71 3.35 1.86 10.73
CA ASP A 71 4.13 2.70 11.65
C ASP A 71 5.47 2.04 12.00
N TRP A 72 5.44 0.73 12.25
CA TRP A 72 6.63 -0.09 12.50
C TRP A 72 7.68 -0.03 11.39
N PHE A 73 7.26 0.12 10.12
CA PHE A 73 8.17 0.20 8.99
C PHE A 73 8.84 1.57 8.93
N PHE A 74 8.07 2.64 9.12
CA PHE A 74 8.61 4.00 9.15
C PHE A 74 9.57 4.21 10.33
N GLU A 75 9.26 3.63 11.49
CA GLU A 75 10.19 3.57 12.62
C GLU A 75 11.45 2.78 12.28
N ALA A 76 11.32 1.62 11.63
CA ALA A 76 12.48 0.81 11.27
C ALA A 76 13.43 1.57 10.32
N VAL A 77 12.91 2.18 9.26
CA VAL A 77 13.76 2.85 8.26
C VAL A 77 14.33 4.20 8.73
N SER A 78 13.79 4.80 9.79
CA SER A 78 14.33 6.03 10.37
C SER A 78 15.54 5.80 11.27
N LEU A 79 15.74 4.57 11.74
CA LEU A 79 16.87 4.20 12.59
C LEU A 79 18.19 4.25 11.80
N SER A 80 19.12 5.04 12.30
CA SER A 80 20.46 5.14 11.72
C SER A 80 21.32 3.91 12.05
N GLU A 81 22.34 3.64 11.23
CA GLU A 81 23.27 2.50 11.48
C GLU A 81 24.02 2.63 12.82
N LYS A 82 24.21 3.87 13.31
CA LYS A 82 24.89 4.15 14.59
C LYS A 82 24.02 3.85 15.80
N GLU A 83 22.70 3.78 15.63
CA GLU A 83 21.79 3.53 16.74
C GLU A 83 21.83 2.06 17.17
N LYS A 84 21.86 1.86 18.49
CA LYS A 84 21.73 0.53 19.08
C LYS A 84 20.26 0.14 19.06
N ILE A 85 19.90 -0.72 18.11
CA ILE A 85 18.57 -1.31 18.03
C ILE A 85 18.44 -2.39 19.10
N SER A 86 17.47 -2.24 19.99
CA SER A 86 17.18 -3.26 21.00
C SER A 86 16.54 -4.50 20.37
N VAL A 87 16.70 -5.65 21.03
CA VAL A 87 16.06 -6.92 20.59
C VAL A 87 14.53 -6.78 20.58
N SER A 88 13.96 -6.00 21.50
CA SER A 88 12.52 -5.74 21.57
C SER A 88 12.02 -4.98 20.33
N GLN A 89 12.70 -3.89 19.95
CA GLN A 89 12.38 -3.14 18.73
C GLN A 89 12.48 -4.00 17.48
N LEU A 90 13.56 -4.77 17.35
CA LEU A 90 13.73 -5.66 16.20
C LEU A 90 12.60 -6.70 16.11
N SER A 91 12.17 -7.22 17.25
CA SER A 91 11.06 -8.17 17.33
C SER A 91 9.73 -7.54 16.91
N GLN A 92 9.50 -6.26 17.19
CA GLN A 92 8.30 -5.54 16.74
C GLN A 92 8.28 -5.40 15.21
N TYR A 93 9.42 -5.05 14.59
CA TYR A 93 9.51 -4.94 13.13
C TYR A 93 9.30 -6.28 12.43
N ILE A 94 9.88 -7.36 12.98
CA ILE A 94 9.66 -8.73 12.49
C ILE A 94 8.19 -9.13 12.62
N LYS A 95 7.50 -8.77 13.71
CA LYS A 95 6.06 -9.01 13.87
C LYS A 95 5.25 -8.31 12.78
N GLY A 96 5.58 -7.07 12.44
CA GLY A 96 4.93 -6.33 11.35
C GLY A 96 5.09 -7.04 10.00
N LEU A 97 6.29 -7.52 9.68
CA LEU A 97 6.56 -8.34 8.50
C LEU A 97 5.77 -9.64 8.50
N ASN A 98 5.76 -10.37 9.62
CA ASN A 98 5.05 -11.63 9.74
C ASN A 98 3.54 -11.45 9.61
N LEU A 99 2.98 -10.31 10.02
CA LEU A 99 1.57 -9.98 9.78
C LEU A 99 1.29 -9.88 8.27
N LEU A 100 2.14 -9.20 7.50
CA LEU A 100 2.01 -9.12 6.04
C LEU A 100 2.08 -10.49 5.37
N ILE A 101 2.96 -11.35 5.88
CA ILE A 101 3.11 -12.73 5.41
C ILE A 101 1.85 -13.54 5.72
N GLY A 102 1.34 -13.45 6.95
CA GLY A 102 0.13 -14.17 7.38
C GLY A 102 -1.12 -13.73 6.64
N GLU A 103 -1.20 -12.47 6.23
CA GLU A 103 -2.27 -11.93 5.39
C GLU A 103 -2.02 -12.08 3.87
N GLU A 104 -0.97 -12.80 3.47
CA GLU A 104 -0.58 -13.05 2.07
C GLU A 104 -0.39 -11.78 1.23
N ARG A 105 0.00 -10.66 1.86
CA ARG A 105 0.16 -9.36 1.20
C ARG A 105 1.53 -9.22 0.54
N TYR A 106 1.88 -10.16 -0.34
CA TYR A 106 3.22 -10.27 -0.93
C TYR A 106 3.64 -9.06 -1.75
N MET A 107 2.72 -8.40 -2.46
CA MET A 107 3.03 -7.16 -3.21
C MET A 107 3.45 -6.01 -2.27
N MET A 108 2.80 -5.90 -1.11
CA MET A 108 3.14 -4.88 -0.12
C MET A 108 4.48 -5.22 0.57
N LEU A 109 4.70 -6.49 0.86
CA LEU A 109 5.97 -6.99 1.38
C LEU A 109 7.13 -6.69 0.42
N GLU A 110 6.97 -6.97 -0.88
CA GLU A 110 7.96 -6.65 -1.91
C GLU A 110 8.29 -5.15 -1.94
N LYS A 111 7.26 -4.30 -1.90
CA LYS A 111 7.45 -2.85 -1.85
C LYS A 111 8.24 -2.43 -0.62
N ILE A 112 7.92 -2.97 0.56
CA ILE A 112 8.63 -2.69 1.81
C ILE A 112 10.11 -3.09 1.74
N LEU A 113 10.41 -4.27 1.19
CA LEU A 113 11.79 -4.72 1.02
C LEU A 113 12.58 -3.77 0.11
N ASN A 114 11.99 -3.40 -1.04
CA ASN A 114 12.61 -2.47 -1.98
C ASN A 114 12.79 -1.06 -1.39
N ASP A 115 11.79 -0.56 -0.67
CA ASP A 115 11.82 0.77 -0.07
C ASP A 115 12.79 0.82 1.12
N SER A 116 12.97 -0.27 1.86
CA SER A 116 13.96 -0.36 2.94
C SER A 116 15.40 -0.14 2.45
N LEU A 117 15.73 -0.60 1.24
CA LEU A 117 17.02 -0.36 0.62
C LEU A 117 17.17 1.09 0.18
N LYS A 118 16.15 1.66 -0.49
CA LYS A 118 16.16 3.05 -0.96
C LYS A 118 16.27 4.05 0.18
N LEU A 119 15.59 3.77 1.30
CA LEU A 119 15.62 4.58 2.51
C LEU A 119 16.86 4.31 3.38
N ARG A 120 17.80 3.48 2.90
CA ARG A 120 19.08 3.17 3.56
C ARG A 120 18.91 2.62 4.98
N ALA A 121 17.88 1.81 5.22
CA ALA A 121 17.66 1.14 6.50
C ALA A 121 18.93 0.44 6.99
N SER A 122 19.13 0.39 8.31
CA SER A 122 20.34 -0.21 8.89
C SER A 122 20.53 -1.65 8.43
N SER A 123 21.78 -2.09 8.32
CA SER A 123 22.13 -3.45 7.92
C SER A 123 21.49 -4.52 8.82
N ARG A 124 21.31 -4.22 10.11
CA ARG A 124 20.64 -5.11 11.08
C ARG A 124 19.16 -5.30 10.74
N ILE A 125 18.48 -4.22 10.35
CA ILE A 125 17.07 -4.25 9.95
C ILE A 125 16.93 -5.01 8.63
N LEU A 126 17.77 -4.68 7.65
CA LEU A 126 17.80 -5.37 6.36
C LEU A 126 18.04 -6.88 6.51
N LEU A 127 18.99 -7.27 7.37
CA LEU A 127 19.25 -8.67 7.68
C LEU A 127 18.05 -9.34 8.37
N ALA A 128 17.39 -8.65 9.30
CA ALA A 128 16.18 -9.16 9.94
C ALA A 128 15.03 -9.35 8.93
N PHE A 129 14.86 -8.39 8.01
CA PHE A 129 13.85 -8.45 6.95
C PHE A 129 14.13 -9.60 5.98
N ALA A 130 15.40 -9.80 5.61
CA ALA A 130 15.83 -10.94 4.78
C ALA A 130 15.49 -12.28 5.44
N ARG A 131 15.79 -12.43 6.73
CA ARG A 131 15.49 -13.66 7.48
C ARG A 131 13.98 -13.89 7.66
N ALA A 132 13.23 -12.85 8.00
CA ALA A 132 11.80 -12.95 8.21
C ALA A 132 11.04 -13.28 6.91
N SER A 133 11.47 -12.73 5.77
CA SER A 133 10.83 -12.97 4.46
C SER A 133 11.28 -14.26 3.76
N TYR A 134 12.36 -14.91 4.22
CA TYR A 134 12.91 -16.12 3.60
C TYR A 134 11.90 -17.26 3.36
N PRO A 135 10.96 -17.57 4.28
CA PRO A 135 9.97 -18.64 4.07
C PRO A 135 9.08 -18.41 2.85
N VAL A 136 8.83 -17.15 2.47
CA VAL A 136 7.96 -16.77 1.35
C VAL A 136 8.73 -16.20 0.16
N ARG A 137 10.06 -16.40 0.10
CA ARG A 137 10.93 -15.87 -0.95
C ARG A 137 10.47 -16.17 -2.38
N SER A 138 9.84 -17.33 -2.61
CA SER A 138 9.34 -17.73 -3.93
C SER A 138 8.09 -16.98 -4.37
N LYS A 139 7.44 -16.23 -3.47
CA LYS A 139 6.27 -15.38 -3.74
C LYS A 139 6.64 -13.92 -3.99
N ILE A 140 7.91 -13.55 -3.81
CA ILE A 140 8.42 -12.19 -3.93
C ILE A 140 9.36 -12.16 -5.14
N ASN A 141 8.96 -11.49 -6.22
CA ASN A 141 9.71 -11.52 -7.49
C ASN A 141 11.12 -10.92 -7.34
N GLY A 142 11.25 -9.81 -6.62
CA GLY A 142 12.53 -9.13 -6.37
C GLY A 142 13.41 -9.72 -5.26
N TRP A 143 13.07 -10.86 -4.66
CA TRP A 143 13.72 -11.31 -3.42
C TRP A 143 15.22 -11.57 -3.54
N ARG A 144 15.67 -12.19 -4.64
CA ARG A 144 17.10 -12.43 -4.87
C ARG A 144 17.88 -11.14 -5.07
N GLY A 145 17.30 -10.16 -5.76
CA GLY A 145 17.89 -8.84 -5.92
C GLY A 145 18.05 -8.13 -4.58
N PHE A 146 16.98 -8.14 -3.77
CA PHE A 146 17.02 -7.64 -2.40
C PHE A 146 18.14 -8.32 -1.58
N LEU A 147 18.27 -9.64 -1.63
CA LEU A 147 19.32 -10.35 -0.88
C LEU A 147 20.74 -9.96 -1.34
N ALA A 148 20.95 -9.77 -2.65
CA ALA A 148 22.23 -9.32 -3.19
C ALA A 148 22.59 -7.92 -2.68
N ASP A 149 21.62 -7.00 -2.66
CA ASP A 149 21.81 -5.65 -2.13
C ASP A 149 22.12 -5.64 -0.63
N VAL A 150 21.46 -6.53 0.15
CA VAL A 150 21.78 -6.73 1.57
C VAL A 150 23.21 -7.27 1.74
N SER A 151 23.63 -8.22 0.91
CA SER A 151 25.01 -8.75 0.93
C SER A 151 26.02 -7.65 0.67
N ALA A 152 25.82 -6.86 -0.38
CA ALA A 152 26.70 -5.74 -0.75
C ALA A 152 26.77 -4.70 0.37
N LYS A 153 25.64 -4.38 1.02
CA LYS A 153 25.61 -3.48 2.16
C LYS A 153 26.39 -4.03 3.36
N LEU A 154 26.20 -5.30 3.72
CA LEU A 154 26.96 -5.93 4.81
C LEU A 154 28.47 -5.89 4.54
N GLU A 155 28.89 -6.21 3.32
CA GLU A 155 30.30 -6.16 2.90
C GLU A 155 30.87 -4.75 2.96
N SER A 156 30.10 -3.75 2.51
CA SER A 156 30.51 -2.33 2.58
C SER A 156 30.74 -1.84 4.00
N GLU A 157 30.11 -2.48 4.99
CA GLU A 157 30.26 -2.19 6.42
C GLU A 157 31.30 -3.10 7.11
N GLY A 158 32.07 -3.88 6.34
CA GLY A 158 33.09 -4.79 6.87
C GLY A 158 32.52 -6.02 7.59
N LYS A 159 31.24 -6.37 7.37
CA LYS A 159 30.59 -7.55 7.95
C LYS A 159 30.71 -8.73 6.98
N ASP A 160 30.93 -9.93 7.52
CA ASP A 160 30.95 -11.17 6.73
C ASP A 160 29.53 -11.56 6.28
N SER A 161 29.15 -11.11 5.09
CA SER A 161 27.86 -11.39 4.45
C SER A 161 27.60 -12.88 4.32
N ARG A 162 28.59 -13.68 3.90
CA ARG A 162 28.47 -15.13 3.68
C ARG A 162 28.10 -15.85 4.97
N LYS A 163 28.71 -15.46 6.09
CA LYS A 163 28.38 -16.01 7.41
C LYS A 163 27.00 -15.60 7.87
N LEU A 164 26.63 -14.32 7.69
CA LEU A 164 25.35 -13.79 8.19
C LEU A 164 24.15 -14.24 7.35
N LEU A 165 24.36 -14.46 6.05
CA LEU A 165 23.34 -14.86 5.08
C LEU A 165 23.36 -16.37 4.77
N LYS A 166 24.10 -17.16 5.55
CA LYS A 166 24.20 -18.61 5.38
C LYS A 166 22.81 -19.27 5.34
N GLY A 167 22.57 -20.07 4.30
CA GLY A 167 21.29 -20.77 4.09
C GLY A 167 20.22 -19.93 3.37
N MET A 168 20.48 -18.64 3.11
CA MET A 168 19.61 -17.79 2.30
C MET A 168 20.12 -17.62 0.86
N ILE A 169 21.43 -17.75 0.66
CA ILE A 169 22.10 -17.74 -0.65
C ILE A 169 22.14 -19.16 -1.21
#